data_AF-A0A8T5Q3N3-F1
#
_entry.id   AF-A0A8T5Q3N3-F1
#
_cell.length_a   1.000
_cell.length_b   1.000
_cell.length_c   1.000
_cell.angle_alpha   90.00
_cell.angle_beta   90.00
_cell.angle_gamma   90.00
#
_symmetry.space_group_name_H-M   'P 1'
#
loop_
_entity.id
_entity.type
_entity.pdbx_description
1 polymer ?
#
loop_
_entity_poly.entity_id
_entity_poly.type
_entity_poly.pdbx_seq_one_letter_code
_entity_poly.pdbx_strand_id
1 'polypeptide(L)'
;MKKKEAASVLLSRLSKQYKLKLSVLYTYNLSKEPKSKAVRFVYTLKGRGTEQGIVEKLNGKFLAPGCFIIPVKSDKEMQDVFKLWRIKFSRRLMLTD
;
A
#
# COMPACT_ATOMS: atom_id res chain seq x y z
N MET A 1 21.96 0.72 -4.27
CA MET A 1 21.43 1.37 -3.04
C MET A 1 21.29 2.88 -3.16
N LYS A 2 22.34 3.66 -3.49
CA LYS A 2 22.36 5.14 -3.45
C LYS A 2 21.21 5.89 -4.16
N LYS A 3 20.70 5.42 -5.30
CA LYS A 3 19.63 6.13 -6.07
C LYS A 3 18.25 6.14 -5.39
N LYS A 4 17.84 5.06 -4.70
CA LYS A 4 16.53 4.97 -4.04
C LYS A 4 16.45 5.88 -2.81
N GLU A 5 17.57 6.02 -2.12
CA GLU A 5 17.71 6.83 -0.92
C GLU A 5 17.64 8.32 -1.27
N ALA A 6 18.38 8.75 -2.30
CA ALA A 6 18.32 10.12 -2.82
C ALA A 6 16.90 10.52 -3.27
N ALA A 7 16.18 9.63 -3.95
CA ALA A 7 14.80 9.87 -4.37
C ALA A 7 13.84 10.04 -3.18
N SER A 8 14.00 9.23 -2.12
CA SER A 8 13.16 9.32 -0.92
C SER A 8 13.35 10.64 -0.18
N VAL A 9 14.61 11.11 -0.10
CA VAL A 9 14.95 12.40 0.49
C VAL A 9 14.35 13.54 -0.33
N LEU A 10 14.47 13.50 -1.66
CA LEU A 10 13.86 14.50 -2.55
C LEU A 10 12.34 14.57 -2.37
N LEU A 11 11.66 13.42 -2.35
CA LEU A 11 10.21 13.36 -2.18
C LEU A 11 9.76 13.92 -0.83
N SER A 12 10.50 13.65 0.25
CA SER A 12 10.19 14.24 1.56
C SER A 12 10.33 15.77 1.56
N ARG A 13 11.29 16.33 0.81
CA ARG A 13 11.46 17.78 0.65
C ARG A 13 10.32 18.39 -0.15
N LEU A 14 9.98 17.79 -1.29
CA LEU A 14 8.88 18.23 -2.15
C LEU A 14 7.53 18.17 -1.43
N SER A 15 7.27 17.11 -0.67
CA SER A 15 6.08 16.98 0.17
C SER A 15 5.92 18.19 1.11
N LYS A 16 6.99 18.59 1.79
CA LYS A 16 6.96 19.77 2.68
C LYS A 16 6.78 21.08 1.91
N GLN A 17 7.55 21.25 0.83
CA GLN A 17 7.55 22.49 0.04
C GLN A 17 6.19 22.78 -0.59
N TYR A 18 5.53 21.76 -1.13
CA TYR A 18 4.27 21.90 -1.85
C TYR A 18 3.05 21.50 -1.02
N LYS A 19 3.23 21.23 0.28
CA LYS A 19 2.17 20.75 1.20
C LYS A 19 1.43 19.50 0.69
N LEU A 20 2.12 18.65 -0.06
CA LEU A 20 1.60 17.40 -0.58
C LEU A 20 1.78 16.26 0.44
N LYS A 21 0.85 15.32 0.47
CA LYS A 21 0.96 14.12 1.31
C LYS A 21 1.88 13.10 0.64
N LEU A 22 2.83 12.59 1.42
CA LEU A 22 3.68 11.47 0.97
C LEU A 22 2.97 10.14 1.22
N SER A 23 2.69 9.43 0.12
CA SER A 23 1.91 8.19 0.10
C SER A 23 2.67 7.07 -0.61
N VAL A 24 2.21 5.84 -0.45
CA VAL A 24 2.75 4.64 -1.10
C VAL A 24 1.64 3.97 -1.90
N LEU A 25 1.90 3.77 -3.19
CA LEU A 25 1.05 2.99 -4.09
C LEU A 25 1.44 1.53 -3.99
N TYR A 26 0.45 0.69 -3.71
CA TYR A 26 0.57 -0.75 -3.74
C TYR A 26 -0.20 -1.31 -4.92
N THR A 27 0.44 -2.19 -5.68
CA THR A 27 -0.23 -3.03 -6.67
C THR A 27 0.08 -4.50 -6.45
N TYR A 28 -0.93 -5.35 -6.56
CA TYR A 28 -0.81 -6.79 -6.40
C TYR A 28 -1.70 -7.55 -7.39
N ASN A 29 -1.33 -8.79 -7.70
CA ASN A 29 -2.08 -9.67 -8.57
C ASN A 29 -2.18 -11.06 -7.93
N LEU A 30 -3.39 -11.62 -7.91
CA LEU A 30 -3.72 -12.89 -7.26
C LEU A 30 -4.00 -14.04 -8.25
N SER A 31 -3.79 -13.83 -9.55
CA SER A 31 -4.08 -14.82 -10.62
C SER A 31 -3.37 -16.16 -10.43
N LYS A 32 -2.24 -16.18 -9.72
CA LYS A 32 -1.46 -17.39 -9.43
C LYS A 32 -1.75 -17.99 -8.04
N GLU A 33 -2.61 -17.37 -7.26
CA GLU A 33 -2.96 -17.83 -5.92
C GLU A 33 -4.23 -18.70 -5.95
N PRO A 34 -4.37 -19.70 -5.06
CA PRO A 34 -5.61 -20.45 -4.92
C PRO A 34 -6.80 -19.52 -4.64
N LYS A 35 -7.96 -19.78 -5.26
CA LYS A 35 -9.17 -18.93 -5.14
C LYS A 35 -9.52 -18.61 -3.68
N SER A 36 -9.49 -19.61 -2.79
CA SER A 36 -9.78 -19.42 -1.37
C SER A 36 -8.78 -18.49 -0.67
N LYS A 37 -7.48 -18.62 -0.97
CA LYS A 37 -6.43 -17.74 -0.45
C LYS A 37 -6.60 -16.32 -0.98
N ALA A 38 -6.88 -16.18 -2.28
CA ALA A 38 -7.10 -14.88 -2.92
C ALA A 38 -8.28 -14.12 -2.27
N VAL A 39 -9.41 -14.80 -2.07
CA VAL A 39 -10.60 -14.22 -1.41
C VAL A 39 -10.27 -13.79 0.02
N ARG A 40 -9.65 -14.66 0.82
CA ARG A 40 -9.30 -14.33 2.20
C ARG A 40 -8.34 -13.14 2.30
N PHE A 41 -7.36 -13.06 1.40
CA PHE A 41 -6.45 -11.92 1.36
C PHE A 41 -7.19 -10.62 1.03
N VAL A 42 -8.11 -10.64 0.05
CA VAL A 42 -8.93 -9.47 -0.26
C VAL A 42 -9.76 -9.04 0.95
N TYR A 43 -10.33 -9.97 1.72
CA TYR A 43 -11.04 -9.64 2.96
C TYR A 43 -10.13 -9.05 4.03
N THR A 44 -8.87 -9.49 4.15
CA THR A 44 -7.92 -8.83 5.04
C THR A 44 -7.70 -7.37 4.65
N LEU A 45 -7.57 -7.09 3.34
CA LEU A 45 -7.31 -5.74 2.86
C LEU A 45 -8.54 -4.82 2.90
N LYS A 46 -9.70 -5.31 2.45
CA LYS A 46 -10.94 -4.54 2.29
C LYS A 46 -11.89 -4.62 3.48
N GLY A 47 -11.72 -5.63 4.34
CA GLY A 47 -12.69 -5.94 5.37
C GLY A 47 -13.84 -6.79 4.82
N ARG A 48 -14.86 -7.00 5.66
CA ARG A 48 -16.05 -7.79 5.32
C ARG A 48 -17.26 -7.27 6.09
N GLY A 49 -18.35 -7.01 5.38
CA GLY A 49 -19.58 -6.50 5.99
C GLY A 49 -19.35 -5.14 6.62
N THR A 50 -19.51 -5.05 7.94
CA THR A 50 -19.30 -3.82 8.73
C THR A 50 -17.86 -3.69 9.25
N GLU A 51 -17.02 -4.70 9.08
CA GLU A 51 -15.63 -4.66 9.57
C GLU A 51 -14.70 -3.99 8.56
N GLN A 52 -13.93 -3.01 9.02
CA GLN A 52 -12.89 -2.34 8.23
C GLN A 52 -11.70 -3.26 7.94
N GLY A 53 -11.22 -3.20 6.70
CA GLY A 53 -9.98 -3.86 6.28
C GLY A 53 -8.72 -3.11 6.69
N ILE A 54 -7.56 -3.76 6.57
CA ILE A 54 -6.29 -3.15 6.98
C ILE A 54 -5.93 -1.92 6.12
N VAL A 55 -6.39 -1.84 4.88
CA VAL A 55 -6.14 -0.63 4.06
C VAL A 55 -6.81 0.59 4.68
N GLU A 56 -8.06 0.46 5.12
CA GLU A 56 -8.80 1.56 5.75
C GLU A 56 -8.25 1.89 7.14
N LYS A 57 -7.95 0.87 7.97
CA LYS A 57 -7.32 1.05 9.29
C LYS A 57 -6.00 1.82 9.22
N LEU A 58 -5.27 1.68 8.10
CA LEU A 58 -4.02 2.37 7.83
C LEU A 58 -4.19 3.74 7.17
N ASN A 59 -5.42 4.28 7.16
CA ASN A 59 -5.81 5.54 6.50
C ASN A 59 -5.55 5.52 4.98
N GLY A 60 -5.65 4.35 4.37
CA GLY A 60 -5.54 4.14 2.94
C GLY A 60 -6.88 4.13 2.22
N LYS A 61 -6.80 4.08 0.88
CA LYS A 61 -7.96 3.91 0.01
C LYS A 61 -7.62 3.08 -1.21
N PHE A 62 -8.57 2.28 -1.67
CA PHE A 62 -8.47 1.58 -2.95
C PHE A 62 -8.67 2.55 -4.11
N LEU A 63 -7.86 2.39 -5.15
CA LEU A 63 -8.01 3.10 -6.42
C LEU A 63 -8.66 2.20 -7.49
N ALA A 64 -8.34 0.91 -7.44
CA ALA A 64 -8.87 -0.11 -8.33
C ALA A 64 -8.72 -1.51 -7.68
N PRO A 65 -9.35 -2.57 -8.22
CA PRO A 65 -9.03 -3.93 -7.80
C PRO A 65 -7.52 -4.20 -7.88
N GLY A 66 -6.92 -4.70 -6.80
CA GLY A 66 -5.47 -4.94 -6.77
C GLY A 66 -4.59 -3.70 -6.61
N CYS A 67 -5.17 -2.51 -6.43
CA CYS A 67 -4.45 -1.24 -6.40
C CYS A 67 -4.99 -0.30 -5.31
N PHE A 68 -4.13 0.13 -4.39
CA PHE A 68 -4.51 1.03 -3.32
C PHE A 68 -3.36 1.93 -2.88
N ILE A 69 -3.68 2.96 -2.13
CA ILE A 69 -2.71 3.90 -1.55
C ILE A 69 -2.82 3.90 -0.04
N ILE A 70 -1.68 4.09 0.63
CA ILE A 70 -1.60 4.34 2.07
C ILE A 70 -0.63 5.48 2.36
N PRO A 71 -0.75 6.19 3.49
CA PRO A 71 0.27 7.12 3.96
C PRO A 71 1.62 6.43 4.15
N VAL A 72 2.72 7.13 3.88
CA VAL A 72 4.07 6.56 4.03
C VAL A 72 4.39 6.07 5.45
N LYS A 73 3.77 6.67 6.48
CA LYS A 73 3.91 6.24 7.87
C LYS A 73 3.42 4.80 8.12
N SER A 74 2.48 4.33 7.29
CA SER A 74 1.88 3.00 7.39
C SER A 74 2.58 1.96 6.50
N ASP A 75 3.64 2.36 5.78
CA ASP A 75 4.33 1.54 4.78
C ASP A 75 4.89 0.24 5.36
N LYS A 76 5.56 0.32 6.52
CA LYS A 76 6.17 -0.83 7.17
C LYS A 76 5.12 -1.89 7.52
N GLU A 77 4.02 -1.48 8.14
CA GLU A 77 2.94 -2.37 8.55
C GLU A 77 2.30 -3.06 7.34
N MET A 78 2.09 -2.34 6.23
CA MET A 78 1.56 -2.96 5.02
C MET A 78 2.53 -3.99 4.41
N GLN A 79 3.84 -3.73 4.43
CA GLN A 79 4.83 -4.71 3.98
C GLN A 79 4.80 -5.98 4.82
N ASP A 80 4.60 -5.86 6.13
CA ASP A 80 4.47 -7.01 7.04
C ASP A 80 3.22 -7.84 6.71
N VAL A 81 2.10 -7.20 6.35
CA VAL A 81 0.89 -7.90 5.86
C VAL A 81 1.21 -8.72 4.60
N PHE A 82 1.79 -8.10 3.57
CA PHE A 82 2.13 -8.82 2.34
C PHE A 82 3.12 -9.98 2.58
N LYS A 83 4.07 -9.78 3.50
CA LYS A 83 5.04 -10.80 3.91
C LYS A 83 4.35 -11.97 4.61
N LEU A 84 3.46 -11.71 5.55
CA LEU A 84 2.67 -12.73 6.26
C LEU A 84 1.85 -13.58 5.29
N TRP A 85 1.20 -12.95 4.32
CA TRP A 85 0.38 -13.62 3.31
C TRP A 85 1.19 -14.30 2.19
N ARG A 86 2.50 -14.01 2.11
CA ARG A 86 3.40 -14.44 1.03
C ARG A 86 2.84 -14.07 -0.35
N ILE A 87 2.32 -12.85 -0.48
CA ILE A 87 1.78 -12.33 -1.73
C ILE A 87 2.74 -11.31 -2.32
N LYS A 88 3.05 -11.49 -3.61
CA LYS A 88 3.91 -10.56 -4.34
C LYS A 88 3.17 -9.24 -4.60
N PHE A 89 3.89 -8.14 -4.42
CA PHE A 89 3.38 -6.80 -4.67
C PHE A 89 4.45 -5.92 -5.30
N SER A 90 4.02 -4.83 -5.92
CA SER A 90 4.85 -3.71 -6.30
C SER A 90 4.52 -2.50 -5.43
N ARG A 91 5.54 -1.70 -5.14
CA ARG A 91 5.50 -0.54 -4.24
C ARG A 91 6.13 0.66 -4.93
N ARG A 92 5.46 1.81 -4.91
CA ARG A 92 6.01 3.09 -5.38
C ARG A 92 5.65 4.22 -4.43
N LEU A 93 6.62 5.08 -4.11
CA LEU A 93 6.37 6.34 -3.40
C LEU A 93 5.73 7.32 -4.38
N MET A 94 4.79 8.12 -3.89
CA MET A 94 4.12 9.16 -4.67
C MET A 94 3.70 10.31 -3.77
N LEU A 95 3.55 11.48 -4.38
CA LEU A 95 2.94 12.64 -3.76
C LEU A 95 1.47 12.68 -4.17
N THR A 96 0.61 12.93 -3.20
CA THR A 96 -0.84 13.03 -3.39
C THR A 96 -1.33 14.29 -2.68
N ASP A 97 -2.38 14.91 -3.21
CA ASP A 97 -2.97 16.12 -2.65
C ASP A 97 -3.57 15.91 -1.24
#